data_AF-A0A926CR74-F1
#
_entry.id   AF-A0A926CR74-F1
#
_cell.length_a   1.000
_cell.length_b   1.000
_cell.length_c   1.000
_cell.angle_alpha   90.00
_cell.angle_beta   90.00
_cell.angle_gamma   90.00
#
_symmetry.space_group_name_H-M   'P 1'
#
loop_
_entity.id
_entity.type
_entity.pdbx_description
1 polymer ?
#
loop_
_entity_poly.entity_id
_entity_poly.type
_entity_poly.pdbx_seq_one_letter_code
_entity_poly.pdbx_strand_id
1 'polypeptide(L)'
;MAHLQRINYRPNTDNLNDSEKQYLQRHFDAYGAEIVINGDAIPWQTIDEVEVAKAARASGPAGWLVKTLVMNGAETYHVGIYFDHREAVLTNLTLNTAQYILKNIAYYAPNLVRYMGPADLIALTEN
;
A
#
# COMPACT_ATOMS: atom_id res chain seq x y z
N MET A 1 5.53 4.79 -18.82
CA MET A 1 5.48 4.77 -17.34
C MET A 1 4.31 3.87 -16.95
N ALA A 2 4.47 3.00 -15.95
CA ALA A 2 3.41 2.07 -15.56
C ALA A 2 2.34 2.77 -14.70
N HIS A 3 1.09 2.37 -14.88
CA HIS A 3 -0.03 2.83 -14.06
C HIS A 3 -0.73 1.65 -13.39
N LEU A 4 -1.38 1.88 -12.27
CA LEU A 4 -2.26 0.89 -11.66
C LEU A 4 -3.39 0.52 -12.63
N GLN A 5 -3.54 -0.77 -12.92
CA GLN A 5 -4.66 -1.23 -13.74
C GLN A 5 -5.96 -1.11 -12.93
N ARG A 6 -6.95 -0.40 -13.48
CA ARG A 6 -8.28 -0.28 -12.86
C ARG A 6 -8.95 -1.64 -12.72
N ILE A 7 -9.58 -1.85 -11.57
CA ILE A 7 -10.37 -3.04 -11.29
C ILE A 7 -11.84 -2.66 -11.11
N ASN A 8 -12.75 -3.58 -11.45
CA ASN A 8 -14.20 -3.39 -11.38
C ASN A 8 -14.86 -4.13 -10.21
N TYR A 9 -14.06 -4.69 -9.31
CA TYR A 9 -14.52 -5.39 -8.12
C TYR A 9 -13.97 -4.73 -6.86
N ARG A 10 -14.78 -4.68 -5.80
CA ARG A 10 -14.36 -4.12 -4.53
C ARG A 10 -13.37 -5.07 -3.84
N PRO A 11 -12.19 -4.60 -3.41
CA PRO A 11 -11.26 -5.42 -2.64
C PRO A 11 -11.86 -5.84 -1.29
N ASN A 12 -11.59 -7.06 -0.86
CA ASN A 12 -12.03 -7.58 0.43
C ASN A 12 -10.83 -7.99 1.30
N THR A 13 -11.09 -8.23 2.58
CA THR A 13 -10.07 -8.56 3.58
C THR A 13 -9.95 -10.07 3.84
N ASP A 14 -10.49 -10.91 2.96
CA ASP A 14 -10.59 -12.36 3.22
C ASP A 14 -9.20 -13.03 3.27
N ASN A 15 -8.25 -12.49 2.50
CA ASN A 15 -6.86 -12.93 2.47
C ASN A 15 -5.97 -12.28 3.54
N LEU A 16 -6.56 -11.49 4.45
CA LEU A 16 -5.84 -10.82 5.52
C LEU A 16 -6.00 -11.60 6.83
N ASN A 17 -4.89 -11.76 7.55
CA ASN A 17 -4.90 -12.25 8.92
C ASN A 17 -5.37 -11.16 9.90
N ASP A 18 -5.58 -11.54 11.17
CA ASP A 18 -6.14 -10.64 12.16
C ASP A 18 -5.22 -9.46 12.50
N SER A 19 -3.91 -9.65 12.47
CA SER A 19 -2.93 -8.58 12.69
C SER A 19 -2.98 -7.55 11.56
N GLU A 20 -3.07 -8.01 10.31
CA GLU A 20 -3.21 -7.15 9.13
C GLU A 20 -4.53 -6.36 9.16
N LYS A 21 -5.63 -7.01 9.56
CA LYS A 21 -6.93 -6.33 9.72
C LYS A 21 -6.88 -5.27 10.82
N GLN A 22 -6.26 -5.57 11.96
CA GLN A 22 -6.07 -4.59 13.04
C GLN A 22 -5.18 -3.41 12.61
N TYR A 23 -4.15 -3.67 11.82
CA TYR A 23 -3.33 -2.61 11.24
C TYR A 23 -4.18 -1.69 10.37
N LEU A 24 -4.94 -2.25 9.42
CA LEU A 24 -5.80 -1.46 8.54
C LEU A 24 -6.79 -0.63 9.35
N GLN A 25 -7.50 -1.22 10.30
CA GLN A 25 -8.45 -0.50 11.17
C GLN A 25 -7.86 0.74 11.87
N ARG A 26 -6.54 0.78 12.10
CA ARG A 26 -5.87 1.91 12.76
C ARG A 26 -5.28 2.93 11.79
N HIS A 27 -4.86 2.48 10.60
CA HIS A 27 -3.99 3.25 9.74
C HIS A 27 -4.56 3.50 8.34
N PHE A 28 -5.58 2.74 7.93
CA PHE A 28 -6.09 2.75 6.57
C PHE A 28 -7.59 2.49 6.53
N ASP A 29 -8.32 3.39 5.90
CA ASP A 29 -9.72 3.16 5.56
C ASP A 29 -10.04 3.70 4.17
N ALA A 30 -10.94 3.02 3.46
CA ALA A 30 -11.29 3.35 2.08
C ALA A 30 -12.81 3.51 1.94
N TYR A 31 -13.23 4.75 1.68
CA TYR A 31 -14.63 5.13 1.55
C TYR A 31 -14.93 5.64 0.14
N GLY A 32 -16.20 5.92 -0.16
CA GLY A 32 -16.63 6.26 -1.52
C GLY A 32 -15.93 7.49 -2.12
N ALA A 33 -15.67 8.53 -1.32
CA ALA A 33 -15.12 9.80 -1.81
C ALA A 33 -13.62 10.01 -1.47
N GLU A 34 -13.11 9.32 -0.46
CA GLU A 34 -11.78 9.52 0.09
C GLU A 34 -11.17 8.25 0.67
N ILE A 35 -9.84 8.29 0.79
CA ILE A 35 -9.04 7.35 1.58
C ILE A 35 -8.61 8.05 2.86
N VAL A 36 -8.67 7.34 3.99
CA VAL A 36 -8.16 7.82 5.28
C VAL A 36 -6.86 7.08 5.58
N ILE A 37 -5.78 7.84 5.79
CA ILE A 37 -4.47 7.28 6.11
C ILE A 37 -3.96 7.92 7.40
N ASN A 38 -3.74 7.12 8.44
CA ASN A 38 -3.32 7.58 9.77
C ASN A 38 -4.22 8.71 10.34
N GLY A 39 -5.51 8.72 9.97
CA GLY A 39 -6.48 9.75 10.38
C GLY A 39 -6.63 10.92 9.41
N ASP A 40 -5.75 11.05 8.41
CA ASP A 40 -5.84 12.10 7.39
C ASP A 40 -6.71 11.64 6.22
N ALA A 41 -7.76 12.40 5.93
CA ALA A 41 -8.64 12.18 4.80
C ALA A 41 -8.05 12.77 3.50
N ILE A 42 -7.93 11.93 2.47
CA ILE A 42 -7.32 12.25 1.18
C ILE A 42 -8.34 11.94 0.08
N PRO A 43 -8.82 12.95 -0.68
CA PRO A 43 -9.74 12.71 -1.78
C PRO A 43 -9.12 11.82 -2.86
N TRP A 44 -9.86 10.84 -3.39
CA TRP A 44 -9.31 9.93 -4.42
C TRP A 44 -8.81 10.66 -5.67
N GLN A 45 -9.47 11.76 -6.01
CA GLN A 45 -9.19 12.58 -7.19
C GLN A 45 -7.86 13.34 -7.13
N THR A 46 -7.27 13.50 -5.94
CA THR A 46 -6.00 14.20 -5.76
C THR A 46 -4.79 13.27 -5.80
N ILE A 47 -5.01 11.94 -5.79
CA ILE A 47 -3.94 10.94 -5.84
C ILE A 47 -3.45 10.82 -7.29
N ASP A 48 -2.17 11.07 -7.50
CA ASP A 48 -1.53 11.03 -8.82
C ASP A 48 -0.48 9.93 -8.95
N GLU A 49 0.12 9.50 -7.83
CA GLU A 49 1.18 8.51 -7.82
C GLU A 49 1.19 7.65 -6.55
N VAL A 50 1.60 6.40 -6.73
CA VAL A 50 1.90 5.48 -5.64
C VAL A 50 3.26 4.84 -5.86
N GLU A 51 4.07 4.87 -4.81
CA GLU A 51 5.36 4.22 -4.75
C GLU A 51 5.33 3.06 -3.74
N VAL A 52 5.92 1.93 -4.13
CA VAL A 52 6.07 0.75 -3.28
C VAL A 52 7.54 0.41 -3.16
N ALA A 53 8.07 0.60 -1.96
CA ALA A 53 9.42 0.21 -1.62
C ALA A 53 9.40 -1.10 -0.84
N LYS A 54 10.15 -2.10 -1.32
CA LYS A 54 10.47 -3.28 -0.51
C LYS A 54 11.47 -2.86 0.55
N ALA A 55 11.19 -3.10 1.83
CA ALA A 55 12.07 -2.69 2.92
C ALA A 55 13.47 -3.33 2.73
N ALA A 56 14.44 -2.52 2.29
CA ALA A 56 15.76 -3.01 1.93
C ALA A 56 16.63 -3.23 3.17
N ARG A 57 16.73 -4.50 3.58
CA ARG A 57 17.93 -5.17 4.08
C ARG A 57 18.86 -4.33 4.99
N ALA A 58 18.57 -4.28 6.29
CA ALA A 58 19.66 -4.19 7.26
C ALA A 58 20.39 -5.56 7.29
N SER A 59 21.37 -5.74 6.40
CA SER A 59 22.25 -6.91 6.30
C SER A 59 23.27 -6.98 7.46
N GLY A 60 22.87 -6.56 8.66
CA GLY A 60 23.71 -6.52 9.85
C GLY A 60 23.09 -7.32 11.00
N PRO A 61 23.87 -7.70 12.02
CA PRO A 61 23.39 -8.46 13.18
C PRO A 61 22.18 -7.82 13.87
N ALA A 62 22.11 -6.48 13.87
CA ALA A 62 20.97 -5.71 14.39
C ALA A 62 19.68 -5.89 13.56
N GLY A 63 19.80 -5.97 12.23
CA GLY A 63 18.65 -6.22 11.34
C GLY A 63 18.12 -7.64 11.43
N TRP A 64 19.00 -8.62 11.68
CA TRP A 64 18.60 -10.01 11.95
C TRP A 64 17.85 -10.15 13.30
N LEU A 65 18.25 -9.39 14.32
CA LEU A 65 17.61 -9.42 15.63
C LEU A 65 16.18 -8.83 15.59
N VAL A 66 15.99 -7.70 14.93
CA VAL A 66 14.65 -7.11 14.70
C VAL A 66 13.78 -8.03 13.84
N LYS A 67 14.35 -8.65 12.79
CA LYS A 67 13.66 -9.63 11.96
C LYS A 67 13.12 -10.82 12.76
N THR A 68 13.91 -11.34 13.70
CA THR A 68 13.56 -12.56 14.45
C THR A 68 12.67 -12.27 15.65
N LEU A 69 12.84 -11.11 16.32
CA LEU A 69 12.09 -10.78 17.53
C LEU A 69 10.81 -9.98 17.26
N VAL A 70 10.77 -9.16 16.21
CA VAL A 70 9.67 -8.20 15.96
C VAL A 70 8.87 -8.54 14.72
N MET A 71 9.50 -9.07 13.68
CA MET A 71 8.88 -9.21 12.35
C MET A 71 8.73 -10.66 11.85
N ASN A 72 8.96 -11.67 12.71
CA ASN A 72 8.85 -13.11 12.41
C ASN A 72 9.46 -13.56 11.07
N GLY A 73 10.52 -12.90 10.60
CA GLY A 73 11.19 -13.29 9.37
C GLY A 73 10.53 -12.88 8.04
N ALA A 74 9.39 -12.18 8.06
CA ALA A 74 8.60 -11.87 6.87
C ALA A 74 9.18 -10.70 6.04
N GLU A 75 8.96 -10.75 4.72
CA GLU A 75 9.25 -9.61 3.83
C GLU A 75 8.22 -8.49 4.05
N THR A 76 8.70 -7.25 4.12
CA THR A 76 7.87 -6.08 4.39
C THR A 76 7.97 -5.02 3.29
N TYR A 77 6.89 -4.26 3.17
CA TYR A 77 6.68 -3.27 2.14
C TYR A 77 6.32 -1.92 2.78
N HIS A 78 6.70 -0.84 2.10
CA HIS A 78 6.26 0.51 2.38
C HIS A 78 5.48 1.00 1.16
N VAL A 79 4.35 1.64 1.39
CA VAL A 79 3.51 2.22 0.34
C VAL A 79 3.43 3.73 0.60
N GLY A 80 4.05 4.51 -0.28
CA GLY A 80 3.94 5.97 -0.33
C GLY A 80 2.84 6.38 -1.31
N ILE A 81 1.94 7.25 -0.89
CA ILE A 81 0.81 7.74 -1.69
C ILE A 81 0.98 9.25 -1.81
N TYR A 82 1.15 9.73 -3.05
CA TYR A 82 1.38 11.13 -3.35
C TYR A 82 0.09 11.80 -3.81
N PHE A 83 -0.16 13.00 -3.28
CA PHE A 83 -1.36 13.78 -3.55
C PHE A 83 -1.13 15.25 -3.22
N ASP A 84 -1.57 16.19 -4.06
CA ASP A 84 -1.47 17.64 -3.82
C ASP A 84 -0.10 18.11 -3.28
N HIS A 85 1.02 17.56 -3.81
CA HIS A 85 2.40 17.85 -3.35
C HIS A 85 2.71 17.38 -1.91
N ARG A 86 1.89 16.50 -1.35
CA ARG A 86 2.06 15.84 -0.06
C ARG A 86 2.23 14.33 -0.28
N GLU A 87 2.68 13.66 0.78
CA GLU A 87 2.86 12.22 0.81
C GLU A 87 2.27 11.66 2.11
N ALA A 88 1.58 10.53 2.00
CA ALA A 88 1.21 9.69 3.12
C ALA A 88 1.87 8.33 2.97
N VAL A 89 2.48 7.83 4.06
CA VAL A 89 3.28 6.60 4.03
C VAL A 89 2.70 5.57 4.99
N LEU A 90 2.48 4.37 4.47
CA LEU A 90 2.15 3.18 5.23
C LEU A 90 3.38 2.26 5.25
N THR A 91 3.86 1.93 6.45
CA THR A 91 5.12 1.21 6.65
C THR A 91 4.91 -0.18 7.24
N ASN A 92 5.89 -1.07 7.02
CA ASN A 92 5.94 -2.42 7.61
C ASN A 92 4.75 -3.30 7.21
N LEU A 93 4.27 -3.12 5.98
CA LEU A 93 3.15 -3.88 5.44
C LEU A 93 3.61 -5.27 5.01
N THR A 94 2.75 -6.27 5.16
CA THR A 94 2.94 -7.53 4.45
C THR A 94 2.64 -7.35 2.97
N LEU A 95 2.99 -8.34 2.15
CA LEU A 95 2.60 -8.36 0.74
C LEU A 95 1.09 -8.23 0.56
N ASN A 96 0.31 -8.99 1.34
CA ASN A 96 -1.15 -9.01 1.22
C ASN A 96 -1.77 -7.65 1.59
N THR A 97 -1.25 -7.00 2.65
CA THR A 97 -1.72 -5.67 3.04
C THR A 97 -1.37 -4.62 1.99
N ALA A 98 -0.14 -4.64 1.46
CA ALA A 98 0.27 -3.74 0.39
C ALA A 98 -0.61 -3.92 -0.85
N GLN A 99 -0.85 -5.16 -1.28
CA GLN A 99 -1.74 -5.47 -2.40
C GLN A 99 -3.18 -5.00 -2.15
N TYR A 100 -3.69 -5.18 -0.93
CA TYR A 100 -5.02 -4.72 -0.57
C TYR A 100 -5.15 -3.20 -0.70
N ILE A 101 -4.16 -2.45 -0.21
CA ILE A 101 -4.11 -0.98 -0.33
C ILE A 101 -4.09 -0.56 -1.80
N LEU A 102 -3.18 -1.13 -2.61
CA LEU A 102 -3.07 -0.80 -4.04
C LEU A 102 -4.35 -1.13 -4.82
N LYS A 103 -5.00 -2.25 -4.51
CA LYS A 103 -6.28 -2.62 -5.13
C LYS A 103 -7.39 -1.62 -4.79
N ASN A 104 -7.41 -1.08 -3.56
CA ASN A 104 -8.39 -0.04 -3.20
C ASN A 104 -8.13 1.23 -3.99
N ILE A 105 -6.87 1.65 -4.13
CA ILE A 105 -6.51 2.81 -4.96
C ILE A 105 -6.92 2.56 -6.42
N ALA A 106 -6.61 1.39 -6.98
CA ALA A 106 -6.98 1.03 -8.34
C ALA A 106 -8.50 0.95 -8.59
N TYR A 107 -9.29 0.67 -7.54
CA TYR A 107 -10.75 0.61 -7.60
C TYR A 107 -11.40 2.00 -7.47
N TYR A 108 -10.96 2.81 -6.51
CA TYR A 108 -11.60 4.08 -6.16
C TYR A 108 -11.05 5.30 -6.91
N ALA A 109 -9.76 5.30 -7.29
CA ALA A 109 -9.16 6.45 -7.95
C ALA A 109 -9.86 6.76 -9.28
N PRO A 110 -10.39 7.99 -9.49
CA PRO A 110 -11.07 8.36 -10.72
C PRO A 110 -10.10 8.53 -11.90
N ASN A 111 -8.83 8.82 -11.59
CA ASN A 111 -7.76 9.03 -12.56
C ASN A 111 -6.80 7.83 -12.60
N LEU A 112 -5.99 7.74 -13.66
CA LEU A 112 -4.89 6.78 -13.69
C LEU A 112 -3.81 7.22 -12.72
N VAL A 113 -3.43 6.32 -11.83
CA VAL A 113 -2.42 6.55 -10.79
C VAL A 113 -1.10 5.95 -11.26
N ARG A 114 -0.05 6.78 -11.32
CA ARG A 114 1.31 6.32 -11.67
C ARG A 114 1.79 5.32 -10.63
N TYR A 115 2.48 4.28 -11.08
CA TYR A 115 3.02 3.25 -10.20
C TYR A 115 4.53 3.16 -10.31
N MET A 116 5.19 3.20 -9.15
CA MET A 116 6.61 2.92 -9.00
C MET A 116 6.82 1.81 -7.98
N GLY A 117 7.44 0.70 -8.35
CA GLY A 117 7.66 -0.42 -7.44
C GLY A 117 7.88 -1.75 -8.15
N PRO A 118 7.90 -2.87 -7.41
CA PRO A 118 8.03 -4.21 -7.99
C PRO A 118 6.86 -4.51 -8.96
N ALA A 119 7.18 -4.94 -10.18
CA ALA A 119 6.19 -5.13 -11.24
C ALA A 119 5.27 -6.36 -11.02
N ASP A 120 5.69 -7.29 -10.17
CA ASP A 120 4.99 -8.52 -9.83
C ASP A 120 3.97 -8.35 -8.68
N LEU A 121 3.89 -7.16 -8.09
CA LEU A 121 3.09 -6.92 -6.88
C LEU A 121 1.61 -6.68 -7.17
N ILE A 122 1.29 -6.04 -8.30
CA ILE A 122 -0.07 -5.63 -8.68
C ILE A 122 -0.19 -5.65 -10.21
N ALA A 123 -1.42 -5.74 -10.73
CA ALA A 123 -1.65 -5.63 -12.16
C ALA A 123 -1.43 -4.19 -12.63
N LEU A 124 -0.66 -4.03 -13.71
CA LEU A 124 -0.25 -2.74 -14.26
C LEU A 124 -0.71 -2.61 -15.71
N THR A 125 -0.87 -1.38 -16.16
CA THR A 125 -1.18 -1.04 -17.55
C THR A 125 -0.17 -0.03 -18.08
N GLU A 126 0.21 -0.20 -19.34
CA GLU A 126 0.95 0.79 -20.11
C GLU A 126 -0.07 1.64 -20.86
N ASN A 127 0.05 2.95 -20.73
CA ASN A 127 -0.79 3.93 -21.40
C ASN A 127 0.09 4.78 -22.33
#